data_AF-A0A3D9MDA8-F1
#
_entry.id   AF-A0A3D9MDA8-F1
#
_cell.length_a   1.000
_cell.length_b   1.000
_cell.length_c   1.000
_cell.angle_alpha   90.00
_cell.angle_beta   90.00
_cell.angle_gamma   90.00
#
_symmetry.space_group_name_H-M   'P 1'
#
loop_
_entity.id
_entity.type
_entity.pdbx_description
1 polymer ?
#
loop_
_entity_poly.entity_id
_entity_poly.type
_entity_poly.pdbx_seq_one_letter_code
_entity_poly.pdbx_strand_id
1 'polypeptide(L)'
;MTFRHHFMYLVFALVFISQSEIQAQLETNKPTKMASKLIQPPYLKAGDTVAIVAPSGILKSRVGEVQDAVKLLESWGLHAIVGKHVFNQFNHFAGTDAERCEDLQNAMDDPKISAIWCARGGYGTVRILDKLNYSKFKKNPKWIIGYSDITALHNQVHNEGFQSLHAIMCVSLTKDLNAIKESVETFKSAIFGNPENYTLKGSNYNRVGETSGELVGGNLTMLHTMLGSKESIDTSGKILFIEEIGEYKYHIDRMLQSMKRAGYFDDLNGLVVGDMSRMRKNTTLWGTSVEQLILDALEDYDFPITFNMPAGHEKDNRALVLGRTLELKVGKEQSTLKFSE
;
A
#
# COMPACT_ATOMS: atom_id res chain seq x y z
N MET A 1 35.49 35.48 -86.84
CA MET A 1 36.32 36.18 -85.84
C MET A 1 35.72 35.90 -84.47
N THR A 2 36.53 35.35 -83.56
CA THR A 2 36.35 35.23 -82.10
C THR A 2 35.12 34.47 -81.55
N PHE A 3 35.38 33.19 -81.27
CA PHE A 3 34.64 32.27 -80.41
C PHE A 3 34.53 32.75 -78.95
N ARG A 4 33.37 32.52 -78.32
CA ARG A 4 33.29 31.89 -76.98
C ARG A 4 31.83 31.55 -76.61
N HIS A 5 31.45 30.30 -76.81
CA HIS A 5 30.24 29.70 -76.23
C HIS A 5 30.54 29.32 -74.77
N HIS A 6 29.72 29.80 -73.83
CA HIS A 6 29.79 29.42 -72.42
C HIS A 6 29.08 28.08 -72.20
N PHE A 7 29.82 27.11 -71.69
CA PHE A 7 29.38 25.78 -71.32
C PHE A 7 28.71 25.85 -69.94
N MET A 8 27.44 25.44 -69.85
CA MET A 8 26.70 25.33 -68.59
C MET A 8 26.95 23.93 -68.01
N TYR A 9 27.83 23.81 -67.02
CA TYR A 9 28.06 22.56 -66.30
C TYR A 9 27.08 22.43 -65.13
N LEU A 10 26.21 21.41 -65.20
CA LEU A 10 25.43 20.91 -64.06
C LEU A 10 26.40 20.21 -63.08
N VAL A 11 26.48 20.70 -61.84
CA VAL A 11 27.17 20.01 -60.76
C VAL A 11 26.15 19.14 -60.02
N PHE A 12 26.24 17.83 -60.19
CA PHE A 12 25.56 16.85 -59.33
C PHE A 12 26.38 16.70 -58.04
N ALA A 13 25.82 17.16 -56.91
CA ALA A 13 26.36 16.84 -55.59
C ALA A 13 25.84 15.46 -55.16
N LEU A 14 26.72 14.47 -55.16
CA LEU A 14 26.51 13.16 -54.54
C LEU A 14 26.56 13.33 -53.01
N VAL A 15 25.39 13.28 -52.36
CA VAL A 15 25.31 13.15 -50.90
C VAL A 15 25.49 11.67 -50.56
N PHE A 16 26.66 11.34 -50.01
CA PHE A 16 26.89 10.05 -49.35
C PHE A 16 26.09 10.00 -48.04
N ILE A 17 24.98 9.25 -48.04
CA ILE A 17 24.29 8.88 -46.80
C ILE A 17 25.03 7.65 -46.25
N SER A 18 25.87 7.84 -45.25
CA SER A 18 26.38 6.75 -44.44
C SER A 18 25.22 6.15 -43.65
N GLN A 19 24.83 4.91 -43.98
CA GLN A 19 23.96 4.11 -43.12
C GLN A 19 24.74 3.77 -41.85
N SER A 20 24.58 4.58 -40.80
CA SER A 20 24.84 4.12 -39.44
C SER A 20 23.58 3.40 -38.97
N GLU A 21 23.64 2.07 -38.90
CA GLU A 21 22.67 1.29 -38.14
C GLU A 21 22.74 1.75 -36.68
N ILE A 22 21.80 2.60 -36.27
CA ILE A 22 21.57 2.89 -34.85
C ILE A 22 20.85 1.67 -34.31
N GLN A 23 21.64 0.69 -33.89
CA GLN A 23 21.14 -0.42 -33.10
C GLN A 23 20.91 0.13 -31.69
N ALA A 24 19.69 0.59 -31.43
CA ALA A 24 19.25 0.89 -30.08
C ALA A 24 19.23 -0.42 -29.29
N GLN A 25 20.34 -0.73 -28.61
CA GLN A 25 20.33 -1.66 -27.49
C GLN A 25 19.46 -1.04 -26.41
N LEU A 26 18.17 -1.36 -26.44
CA LEU A 26 17.35 -1.41 -25.24
C LEU A 26 17.96 -2.52 -24.37
N GLU A 27 18.99 -2.17 -23.60
CA GLU A 27 19.27 -2.87 -22.36
C GLU A 27 18.05 -2.68 -21.46
N THR A 28 17.06 -3.55 -21.66
CA THR A 28 16.13 -3.87 -20.59
C THR A 28 16.99 -4.54 -19.52
N ASN A 29 17.50 -3.72 -18.61
CA ASN A 29 17.88 -4.18 -17.29
C ASN A 29 16.60 -4.75 -16.67
N LYS A 30 16.25 -6.00 -17.02
CA LYS A 30 15.43 -6.83 -16.15
C LYS A 30 16.26 -6.96 -14.88
N PRO A 31 15.84 -6.37 -13.75
CA PRO A 31 16.59 -6.53 -12.52
C PRO A 31 16.72 -8.03 -12.24
N THR A 32 17.95 -8.49 -12.17
CA THR A 32 18.28 -9.86 -11.82
C THR A 32 17.65 -10.15 -10.46
N LYS A 33 16.70 -11.09 -10.47
CA LYS A 33 15.84 -11.52 -9.37
C LYS A 33 16.68 -11.96 -8.16
N MET A 34 16.94 -11.04 -7.25
CA MET A 34 17.36 -11.30 -5.88
C MET A 34 16.38 -10.55 -4.99
N ALA A 35 15.23 -11.16 -4.71
CA ALA A 35 14.33 -10.65 -3.68
C ALA A 35 15.05 -10.82 -2.33
N SER A 36 15.82 -9.83 -1.91
CA SER A 36 16.32 -9.77 -0.55
C SER A 36 15.12 -9.67 0.37
N LYS A 37 14.99 -10.60 1.32
CA LYS A 37 13.95 -10.58 2.36
C LYS A 37 13.85 -9.17 2.95
N LEU A 38 12.66 -8.58 2.94
CA LEU A 38 12.44 -7.25 3.49
C LEU A 38 12.83 -7.18 4.96
N ILE A 39 13.39 -6.05 5.37
CA ILE A 39 13.85 -5.80 6.72
C ILE A 39 12.63 -5.57 7.61
N GLN A 40 12.45 -6.46 8.58
CA GLN A 40 11.45 -6.29 9.63
C GLN A 40 11.94 -5.26 10.66
N PRO A 41 11.14 -4.23 10.98
CA PRO A 41 11.43 -3.36 12.13
C PRO A 41 11.46 -4.16 13.46
N PRO A 42 12.25 -3.74 14.46
CA PRO A 42 12.26 -4.39 15.76
C PRO A 42 10.87 -4.46 16.38
N TYR A 43 10.54 -5.59 17.02
CA TYR A 43 9.33 -5.67 17.83
C TYR A 43 9.45 -4.76 19.05
N LEU A 44 8.30 -4.25 19.51
CA LEU A 44 8.22 -3.37 20.65
C LEU A 44 8.30 -4.16 21.95
N LYS A 45 8.79 -3.49 22.99
CA LYS A 45 8.79 -3.94 24.38
C LYS A 45 8.28 -2.82 25.30
N ALA A 46 7.90 -3.17 26.53
CA ALA A 46 7.53 -2.18 27.52
C ALA A 46 8.65 -1.13 27.70
N GLY A 47 8.27 0.15 27.77
CA GLY A 47 9.15 1.31 27.79
C GLY A 47 9.49 1.88 26.40
N ASP A 48 9.17 1.19 25.32
CA ASP A 48 9.34 1.73 23.97
C ASP A 48 8.33 2.85 23.69
N THR A 49 8.68 3.74 22.76
CA THR A 49 7.87 4.91 22.42
C THR A 49 7.22 4.78 21.04
N VAL A 50 5.92 5.05 20.98
CA VAL A 50 5.14 5.15 19.74
C VAL A 50 4.79 6.62 19.47
N ALA A 51 5.11 7.11 18.29
CA ALA A 51 4.68 8.43 17.85
C ALA A 51 3.34 8.34 17.11
N ILE A 52 2.39 9.20 17.46
CA ILE A 52 1.13 9.36 16.77
C ILE A 52 1.22 10.58 15.85
N VAL A 53 1.04 10.38 14.55
CA VAL A 53 1.14 11.44 13.52
C VAL A 53 -0.09 11.47 12.63
N ALA A 54 -0.38 12.58 11.96
CA ALA A 54 -1.53 12.73 11.07
C ALA A 54 -1.10 13.14 9.65
N PRO A 55 -0.57 12.21 8.84
CA PRO A 55 0.00 12.53 7.54
C PRO A 55 -1.05 12.84 6.46
N SER A 56 -2.34 12.72 6.78
CA SER A 56 -3.45 12.77 5.82
C SER A 56 -4.57 13.74 6.26
N GLY A 57 -5.80 13.23 6.40
CA GLY A 57 -7.00 14.02 6.63
C GLY A 57 -7.13 14.60 8.04
N ILE A 58 -7.87 15.70 8.14
CA ILE A 58 -8.14 16.45 9.37
C ILE A 58 -8.80 15.59 10.48
N LEU A 59 -8.43 15.83 11.74
CA LEU A 59 -8.99 15.20 12.94
C LEU A 59 -10.13 16.02 13.58
N LYS A 60 -11.05 16.56 12.76
CA LYS A 60 -12.15 17.40 13.25
C LYS A 60 -13.03 16.63 14.25
N SER A 61 -13.10 17.11 15.49
CA SER A 61 -13.85 16.48 16.58
C SER A 61 -13.41 15.05 16.88
N ARG A 62 -12.11 14.74 16.69
CA ARG A 62 -11.51 13.41 16.91
C ARG A 62 -10.39 13.39 17.96
N VAL A 63 -10.33 14.40 18.81
CA VAL A 63 -9.27 14.51 19.85
C VAL A 63 -9.39 13.38 20.87
N GLY A 64 -10.61 12.97 21.22
CA GLY A 64 -10.87 11.90 22.18
C GLY A 64 -10.28 10.56 21.73
N GLU A 65 -10.43 10.22 20.45
CA GLU A 65 -9.92 8.98 19.87
C GLU A 65 -8.38 8.93 19.89
N VAL A 66 -7.69 10.07 19.71
CA VAL A 66 -6.23 10.14 19.88
C VAL A 66 -5.83 9.99 21.34
N GLN A 67 -6.58 10.57 22.28
CA GLN A 67 -6.34 10.39 23.71
C GLN A 67 -6.58 8.95 24.17
N ASP A 68 -7.59 8.28 23.60
CA ASP A 68 -7.85 6.87 23.88
C ASP A 68 -6.76 5.97 23.27
N ALA A 69 -6.17 6.36 22.12
CA ALA A 69 -4.99 5.70 21.58
C ALA A 69 -3.76 5.83 22.50
N VAL A 70 -3.54 7.02 23.08
CA VAL A 70 -2.48 7.24 24.08
C VAL A 70 -2.68 6.31 25.28
N LYS A 71 -3.88 6.28 25.87
CA LYS A 71 -4.19 5.39 27.01
C LYS A 71 -4.03 3.92 26.65
N LEU A 72 -4.41 3.52 25.44
CA LEU A 72 -4.25 2.15 24.97
C LEU A 72 -2.77 1.74 24.93
N LEU A 73 -1.91 2.59 24.37
CA LEU A 73 -0.47 2.36 24.35
C LEU A 73 0.13 2.29 25.76
N GLU A 74 -0.27 3.20 26.64
CA GLU A 74 0.13 3.20 28.06
C GLU A 74 -0.31 1.90 28.76
N SER A 75 -1.51 1.39 28.47
CA SER A 75 -2.00 0.11 29.00
C SER A 75 -1.17 -1.10 28.53
N TRP A 76 -0.42 -0.96 27.44
CA TRP A 76 0.53 -1.97 26.95
C TRP A 76 1.95 -1.76 27.50
N GLY A 77 2.14 -0.78 28.37
CA GLY A 77 3.45 -0.42 28.93
C GLY A 77 4.32 0.40 27.97
N LEU A 78 3.73 0.99 26.93
CA LEU A 78 4.43 1.84 25.97
C LEU A 78 4.27 3.32 26.32
N HIS A 79 5.19 4.15 25.84
CA HIS A 79 5.03 5.60 25.85
C HIS A 79 4.40 6.07 24.54
N ALA A 80 3.58 7.12 24.60
CA ALA A 80 3.01 7.75 23.43
C ALA A 80 3.47 9.21 23.32
N ILE A 81 3.88 9.61 22.12
CA ILE A 81 4.16 11.02 21.78
C ILE A 81 3.22 11.40 20.65
N VAL A 82 2.43 12.47 20.85
CA VAL A 82 1.57 13.01 19.80
C VAL A 82 2.35 14.08 19.03
N GLY A 83 2.37 13.98 17.71
CA GLY A 83 2.99 14.96 16.82
C GLY A 83 2.43 16.37 17.05
N LYS A 84 3.29 17.37 16.86
CA LYS A 84 3.01 18.77 17.19
C LYS A 84 1.83 19.33 16.39
N HIS A 85 1.65 18.84 15.17
CA HIS A 85 0.67 19.33 14.21
C HIS A 85 -0.52 18.40 14.05
N VAL A 86 -0.61 17.29 14.81
CA VAL A 86 -1.70 16.30 14.71
C VAL A 86 -3.09 16.94 14.78
N PHE A 87 -3.27 17.95 15.63
CA PHE A 87 -4.57 18.62 15.83
C PHE A 87 -4.73 19.93 15.04
N ASN A 88 -3.77 20.28 14.18
CA ASN A 88 -3.91 21.43 13.31
C ASN A 88 -5.04 21.19 12.28
N GLN A 89 -5.43 22.27 11.60
CA GLN A 89 -6.53 22.23 10.64
C GLN A 89 -6.14 23.03 9.41
N PHE A 90 -6.14 22.37 8.26
CA PHE A 90 -5.93 23.01 6.97
C PHE A 90 -6.91 22.47 5.95
N ASN A 91 -8.15 22.96 6.00
CA ASN A 91 -9.27 22.51 5.18
C ASN A 91 -9.49 20.99 5.30
N HIS A 92 -9.15 20.23 4.26
CA HIS A 92 -9.28 18.77 4.22
C HIS A 92 -8.22 18.04 5.08
N PHE A 93 -7.09 18.69 5.35
CA PHE A 93 -5.88 18.07 5.89
C PHE A 93 -5.69 18.38 7.37
N ALA A 94 -4.99 17.50 8.09
CA ALA A 94 -4.62 17.68 9.51
C ALA A 94 -3.59 18.81 9.75
N GLY A 95 -3.10 19.41 8.68
CA GLY A 95 -2.17 20.53 8.69
C GLY A 95 -1.76 20.84 7.25
N THR A 96 -1.00 21.90 7.05
CA THR A 96 -0.32 22.14 5.77
C THR A 96 0.57 20.95 5.41
N ASP A 97 0.94 20.83 4.14
CA ASP A 97 1.86 19.77 3.70
C ASP A 97 3.19 19.82 4.45
N ALA A 98 3.68 21.01 4.81
CA ALA A 98 4.91 21.20 5.57
C ALA A 98 4.78 20.68 7.01
N GLU A 99 3.69 21.02 7.70
CA GLU A 99 3.44 20.59 9.08
C GLU A 99 3.25 19.08 9.20
N ARG A 100 2.49 18.47 8.27
CA ARG A 100 2.31 17.01 8.23
C ARG A 100 3.61 16.29 7.90
N CYS A 101 4.43 16.86 7.01
CA CYS A 101 5.75 16.34 6.70
C CYS A 101 6.71 16.48 7.88
N GLU A 102 6.67 17.59 8.62
CA GLU A 102 7.50 17.83 9.80
C GLU A 102 7.24 16.77 10.89
N ASP A 103 5.99 16.54 11.26
CA ASP A 103 5.63 15.53 12.26
C ASP A 103 6.09 14.12 11.84
N LEU A 104 5.83 13.73 10.59
CA LEU A 104 6.22 12.41 10.09
C LEU A 104 7.74 12.26 9.97
N GLN A 105 8.46 13.26 9.44
CA GLN A 105 9.92 13.24 9.33
C GLN A 105 10.58 13.17 10.71
N ASN A 106 10.12 13.97 11.67
CA ASN A 106 10.64 13.96 13.03
C ASN A 106 10.46 12.57 13.66
N ALA A 107 9.29 11.94 13.46
CA ALA A 107 9.04 10.60 13.98
C ALA A 107 9.92 9.53 13.32
N MET A 108 10.16 9.63 12.00
CA MET A 108 11.06 8.75 11.25
C MET A 108 12.52 8.90 11.69
N ASP A 109 12.95 10.12 11.98
CA ASP A 109 14.34 10.46 12.27
C ASP A 109 14.76 10.23 13.73
N ASP A 110 13.82 10.28 14.68
CA ASP A 110 14.14 10.16 16.10
C ASP A 110 14.49 8.72 16.49
N PRO A 111 15.72 8.43 16.95
CA PRO A 111 16.12 7.08 17.36
C PRO A 111 15.37 6.56 18.61
N LYS A 112 14.65 7.41 19.34
CA LYS A 112 13.86 7.01 20.52
C LYS A 112 12.47 6.47 20.16
N ILE A 113 12.00 6.69 18.94
CA ILE A 113 10.69 6.23 18.47
C ILE A 113 10.83 4.84 17.84
N SER A 114 10.12 3.87 18.41
CA SER A 114 10.11 2.46 17.96
C SER A 114 9.00 2.17 16.93
N ALA A 115 7.94 2.96 16.90
CA ALA A 115 6.87 2.87 15.90
C ALA A 115 6.17 4.20 15.65
N ILE A 116 5.57 4.32 14.48
CA ILE A 116 4.75 5.47 14.05
C ILE A 116 3.33 4.97 13.76
N TRP A 117 2.37 5.43 14.56
CA TRP A 117 0.96 5.12 14.39
C TRP A 117 0.22 6.29 13.76
N CYS A 118 -0.30 6.08 12.55
CA CYS A 118 -1.05 7.11 11.86
C CYS A 118 -2.43 7.30 12.51
N ALA A 119 -2.74 8.54 12.88
CA ALA A 119 -3.98 8.87 13.55
C ALA A 119 -5.21 8.67 12.65
N ARG A 120 -5.06 8.97 11.34
CA ARG A 120 -6.11 8.89 10.33
C ARG A 120 -5.54 8.86 8.91
N GLY A 121 -6.25 8.16 8.02
CA GLY A 121 -6.09 8.27 6.57
C GLY A 121 -6.96 9.39 5.99
N GLY A 122 -7.68 9.11 4.92
CA GLY A 122 -8.48 10.10 4.19
C GLY A 122 -7.84 10.42 2.86
N TYR A 123 -7.32 11.63 2.70
CA TYR A 123 -6.51 12.00 1.55
C TYR A 123 -5.45 13.01 1.98
N GLY A 124 -4.21 12.79 1.50
CA GLY A 124 -3.15 13.79 1.61
C GLY A 124 -1.75 13.22 1.77
N THR A 125 -1.61 11.93 2.09
CA THR A 125 -0.29 11.30 2.30
C THR A 125 0.58 11.39 1.05
N VAL A 126 -0.02 11.18 -0.13
CA VAL A 126 0.66 11.27 -1.43
C VAL A 126 1.29 12.65 -1.70
N ARG A 127 0.79 13.72 -1.08
CA ARG A 127 1.32 15.08 -1.28
C ARG A 127 2.62 15.36 -0.53
N ILE A 128 3.02 14.45 0.36
CA ILE A 128 4.19 14.60 1.22
C ILE A 128 5.23 13.50 1.02
N LEU A 129 4.92 12.40 0.31
CA LEU A 129 5.85 11.28 0.08
C LEU A 129 7.21 11.75 -0.46
N ASP A 130 7.20 12.57 -1.52
CA ASP A 130 8.43 13.08 -2.16
C ASP A 130 9.22 14.08 -1.31
N LYS A 131 8.64 14.57 -0.22
CA LYS A 131 9.28 15.54 0.67
C LYS A 131 10.03 14.85 1.82
N LEU A 132 9.76 13.57 2.04
CA LEU A 132 10.35 12.79 3.13
C LEU A 132 11.74 12.28 2.75
N ASN A 133 12.64 12.31 3.72
CA ASN A 133 13.97 11.72 3.63
C ASN A 133 14.03 10.42 4.45
N TYR A 134 14.14 9.29 3.76
CA TYR A 134 14.17 7.96 4.36
C TYR A 134 15.56 7.54 4.88
N SER A 135 16.60 8.38 4.73
CA SER A 135 17.99 7.99 5.02
C SER A 135 18.23 7.59 6.47
N LYS A 136 17.59 8.25 7.45
CA LYS A 136 17.71 7.86 8.86
C LYS A 136 16.80 6.68 9.21
N PHE A 137 15.59 6.65 8.65
CA PHE A 137 14.68 5.52 8.76
C PHE A 137 15.34 4.21 8.31
N LYS A 138 16.06 4.23 7.18
CA LYS A 138 16.81 3.07 6.68
C LYS A 138 17.85 2.52 7.65
N LYS A 139 18.44 3.39 8.48
CA LYS A 139 19.45 3.00 9.48
C LYS A 139 18.80 2.48 10.78
N ASN A 140 17.61 2.98 11.11
CA ASN A 140 16.87 2.62 12.31
C ASN A 140 15.39 2.37 11.93
N PRO A 141 15.11 1.26 11.24
CA PRO A 141 13.76 1.00 10.75
C PRO A 141 12.79 0.83 11.92
N LYS A 142 11.58 1.34 11.72
CA LYS A 142 10.50 1.35 12.72
C LYS A 142 9.18 1.04 12.05
N TRP A 143 8.23 0.49 12.80
CA TRP A 143 6.92 0.16 12.25
C TRP A 143 6.18 1.41 11.79
N ILE A 144 5.73 1.44 10.54
CA ILE A 144 4.70 2.39 10.05
C ILE A 144 3.35 1.68 10.10
N ILE A 145 2.40 2.25 10.86
CA ILE A 145 1.14 1.59 11.20
C ILE A 145 -0.03 2.44 10.71
N GLY A 146 -0.94 1.84 9.94
CA GLY A 146 -2.19 2.45 9.51
C GLY A 146 -2.81 1.72 8.31
N TYR A 147 -3.91 2.21 7.76
CA TYR A 147 -4.55 1.65 6.57
C TYR A 147 -5.11 2.75 5.67
N SER A 148 -5.89 2.42 4.63
CA SER A 148 -6.50 3.41 3.74
C SER A 148 -5.44 4.22 2.98
N ASP A 149 -5.51 5.56 3.00
CA ASP A 149 -4.51 6.49 2.42
C ASP A 149 -3.06 6.23 2.87
N ILE A 150 -2.85 5.58 4.01
CA ILE A 150 -1.52 5.18 4.51
C ILE A 150 -0.88 4.08 3.65
N THR A 151 -1.65 3.41 2.79
CA THR A 151 -1.14 2.48 1.76
C THR A 151 -0.04 3.12 0.91
N ALA A 152 -0.10 4.43 0.67
CA ALA A 152 0.98 5.15 -0.01
C ALA A 152 2.32 5.08 0.74
N LEU A 153 2.31 5.20 2.07
CA LEU A 153 3.51 5.02 2.90
C LEU A 153 3.93 3.56 2.96
N HIS A 154 2.98 2.61 3.02
CA HIS A 154 3.30 1.18 2.99
C HIS A 154 4.04 0.80 1.71
N ASN A 155 3.58 1.28 0.56
CA ASN A 155 4.25 1.07 -0.72
C ASN A 155 5.65 1.70 -0.77
N GLN A 156 5.78 2.95 -0.32
CA GLN A 156 7.09 3.60 -0.27
C GLN A 156 8.06 2.84 0.64
N VAL A 157 7.63 2.44 1.85
CA VAL A 157 8.46 1.67 2.80
C VAL A 157 8.83 0.29 2.26
N HIS A 158 7.90 -0.37 1.56
CA HIS A 158 8.16 -1.63 0.86
C HIS A 158 9.26 -1.46 -0.19
N ASN A 159 9.14 -0.44 -1.06
CA ASN A 159 10.13 -0.16 -2.10
C ASN A 159 11.50 0.25 -1.53
N GLU A 160 11.52 0.77 -0.30
CA GLU A 160 12.76 1.04 0.42
C GLU A 160 13.36 -0.21 1.10
N GLY A 161 12.67 -1.35 1.07
CA GLY A 161 13.18 -2.63 1.54
C GLY A 161 12.70 -3.03 2.95
N PHE A 162 11.61 -2.47 3.46
CA PHE A 162 11.16 -2.70 4.83
C PHE A 162 9.70 -3.19 4.92
N GLN A 163 9.41 -3.88 6.01
CA GLN A 163 8.05 -4.27 6.36
C GLN A 163 7.30 -3.10 7.03
N SER A 164 5.97 -3.11 6.88
CA SER A 164 5.06 -2.18 7.54
C SER A 164 3.81 -2.91 8.04
N LEU A 165 2.92 -2.20 8.74
CA LEU A 165 1.74 -2.79 9.37
C LEU A 165 0.45 -2.14 8.88
N HIS A 166 -0.35 -2.90 8.15
CA HIS A 166 -1.76 -2.55 7.97
C HIS A 166 -2.49 -2.87 9.27
N ALA A 167 -3.04 -1.87 9.95
CA ALA A 167 -3.84 -2.06 11.17
C ALA A 167 -4.72 -0.84 11.43
N ILE A 168 -5.65 -0.97 12.40
CA ILE A 168 -6.51 0.14 12.85
C ILE A 168 -5.73 1.42 13.10
N MET A 169 -6.35 2.56 12.78
CA MET A 169 -5.82 3.89 13.07
C MET A 169 -6.45 4.43 14.37
N CYS A 170 -5.88 5.50 14.94
CA CYS A 170 -6.41 6.06 16.19
C CYS A 170 -7.89 6.42 16.10
N VAL A 171 -8.34 7.00 14.97
CA VAL A 171 -9.77 7.33 14.76
C VAL A 171 -10.71 6.13 14.65
N SER A 172 -10.16 4.92 14.49
CA SER A 172 -10.93 3.68 14.44
C SER A 172 -11.22 3.13 15.84
N LEU A 173 -10.57 3.67 16.88
CA LEU A 173 -10.85 3.29 18.26
C LEU A 173 -12.28 3.68 18.65
N THR A 174 -12.97 2.74 19.28
CA THR A 174 -14.29 2.94 19.86
C THR A 174 -14.19 3.10 21.37
N LYS A 175 -15.16 3.77 21.98
CA LYS A 175 -15.24 3.89 23.44
C LYS A 175 -15.29 2.53 24.15
N ASP A 176 -15.91 1.54 23.51
CA ASP A 176 -15.90 0.15 23.95
C ASP A 176 -14.94 -0.64 23.08
N LEU A 177 -13.76 -0.97 23.61
CA LEU A 177 -12.75 -1.76 22.90
C LEU A 177 -13.21 -3.20 22.66
N ASN A 178 -14.19 -3.72 23.39
CA ASN A 178 -14.72 -5.07 23.14
C ASN A 178 -15.43 -5.16 21.78
N ALA A 179 -15.94 -4.03 21.27
CA ALA A 179 -16.57 -3.99 19.94
C ALA A 179 -15.58 -4.11 18.78
N ILE A 180 -14.27 -4.00 19.06
CA ILE A 180 -13.16 -4.06 18.09
C ILE A 180 -12.01 -4.92 18.64
N LYS A 181 -12.33 -5.89 19.51
CA LYS A 181 -11.35 -6.63 20.31
C LYS A 181 -10.29 -7.29 19.43
N GLU A 182 -10.72 -7.97 18.38
CA GLU A 182 -9.89 -8.72 17.44
C GLU A 182 -8.92 -7.79 16.69
N SER A 183 -9.37 -6.58 16.35
CA SER A 183 -8.53 -5.57 15.71
C SER A 183 -7.44 -5.05 16.66
N VAL A 184 -7.80 -4.81 17.93
CA VAL A 184 -6.87 -4.35 18.97
C VAL A 184 -5.87 -5.46 19.34
N GLU A 185 -6.34 -6.69 19.48
CA GLU A 185 -5.51 -7.85 19.82
C GLU A 185 -4.53 -8.19 18.71
N THR A 186 -4.99 -8.33 17.46
CA THR A 186 -4.10 -8.62 16.32
C THR A 186 -3.08 -7.51 16.10
N PHE A 187 -3.47 -6.24 16.29
CA PHE A 187 -2.55 -5.10 16.26
C PHE A 187 -1.46 -5.23 17.34
N LYS A 188 -1.87 -5.44 18.59
CA LYS A 188 -0.93 -5.63 19.71
C LYS A 188 0.00 -6.83 19.46
N SER A 189 -0.56 -7.99 19.12
CA SER A 189 0.20 -9.21 18.89
C SER A 189 1.26 -8.99 17.80
N ALA A 190 0.91 -8.32 16.70
CA ALA A 190 1.86 -8.02 15.62
C ALA A 190 3.05 -7.17 16.06
N ILE A 191 2.81 -6.05 16.77
CA ILE A 191 3.91 -5.15 17.18
C ILE A 191 4.78 -5.73 18.30
N PHE A 192 4.25 -6.66 19.11
CA PHE A 192 4.99 -7.38 20.15
C PHE A 192 5.56 -8.73 19.67
N GLY A 193 5.48 -9.02 18.36
CA GLY A 193 6.21 -10.12 17.72
C GLY A 193 5.52 -11.46 17.61
N ASN A 194 4.19 -11.47 17.71
CA ASN A 194 3.36 -12.65 17.57
C ASN A 194 2.25 -12.38 16.52
N PRO A 195 2.57 -12.06 15.26
CA PRO A 195 1.52 -11.80 14.26
C PRO A 195 0.58 -13.00 14.11
N GLU A 196 -0.72 -12.74 14.05
CA GLU A 196 -1.75 -13.77 14.02
C GLU A 196 -1.81 -14.47 12.65
N ASN A 197 -2.12 -15.77 12.68
CA ASN A 197 -2.52 -16.51 11.49
C ASN A 197 -4.05 -16.47 11.35
N TYR A 198 -4.54 -16.45 10.12
CA TYR A 198 -5.98 -16.32 9.86
C TYR A 198 -6.56 -17.60 9.28
N THR A 199 -7.73 -17.98 9.77
CA THR A 199 -8.63 -18.93 9.11
C THR A 199 -9.89 -18.18 8.72
N LEU A 200 -10.06 -17.98 7.41
CA LEU A 200 -11.16 -17.23 6.82
C LEU A 200 -12.30 -18.18 6.48
N LYS A 201 -13.53 -17.70 6.68
CA LYS A 201 -14.72 -18.39 6.16
C LYS A 201 -14.66 -18.43 4.64
N GLY A 202 -14.89 -19.61 4.07
CA GLY A 202 -14.96 -19.81 2.63
C GLY A 202 -16.04 -18.98 1.94
N SER A 203 -15.89 -18.85 0.63
CA SER A 203 -16.80 -18.12 -0.24
C SER A 203 -17.02 -18.91 -1.52
N ASN A 204 -18.22 -18.84 -2.08
CA ASN A 204 -18.51 -19.38 -3.42
C ASN A 204 -17.71 -18.66 -4.51
N TYR A 205 -17.16 -17.48 -4.21
CA TYR A 205 -16.30 -16.71 -5.11
C TYR A 205 -14.82 -17.07 -4.97
N ASN A 206 -14.42 -17.94 -4.03
CA ASN A 206 -13.02 -18.31 -3.89
C ASN A 206 -12.51 -19.01 -5.15
N ARG A 207 -11.33 -18.60 -5.64
CA ARG A 207 -10.54 -19.39 -6.59
C ARG A 207 -9.54 -20.23 -5.80
N VAL A 208 -9.79 -21.53 -5.74
CA VAL A 208 -9.03 -22.46 -4.90
C VAL A 208 -7.59 -22.65 -5.37
N GLY A 209 -6.71 -22.96 -4.43
CA GLY A 209 -5.31 -23.28 -4.70
C GLY A 209 -4.41 -22.96 -3.50
N GLU A 210 -3.13 -23.29 -3.63
CA GLU A 210 -2.13 -23.03 -2.59
C GLU A 210 -0.96 -22.27 -3.18
N THR A 211 -0.43 -21.32 -2.42
CA THR A 211 0.66 -20.45 -2.86
C THR A 211 1.41 -19.87 -1.66
N SER A 212 2.56 -19.25 -1.91
CA SER A 212 3.34 -18.54 -0.91
C SER A 212 3.97 -17.31 -1.54
N GLY A 213 4.10 -16.24 -0.77
CA GLY A 213 4.69 -15.00 -1.24
C GLY A 213 4.66 -13.92 -0.18
N GLU A 214 5.42 -12.86 -0.41
CA GLU A 214 5.35 -11.64 0.42
C GLU A 214 3.97 -11.01 0.27
N LEU A 215 3.33 -10.67 1.40
CA LEU A 215 2.06 -9.94 1.39
C LEU A 215 2.31 -8.47 1.09
N VAL A 216 1.69 -7.92 0.06
CA VAL A 216 1.76 -6.49 -0.29
C VAL A 216 0.37 -5.94 -0.56
N GLY A 217 0.20 -4.61 -0.57
CA GLY A 217 -1.05 -3.99 -0.97
C GLY A 217 -1.69 -3.12 0.11
N GLY A 218 -3.02 -3.09 0.14
CA GLY A 218 -3.81 -2.18 0.98
C GLY A 218 -5.02 -1.65 0.23
N ASN A 219 -5.26 -0.34 0.32
CA ASN A 219 -6.42 0.28 -0.33
C ASN A 219 -6.28 0.27 -1.86
N LEU A 220 -7.31 -0.21 -2.57
CA LEU A 220 -7.31 -0.37 -4.02
C LEU A 220 -7.12 0.95 -4.77
N THR A 221 -7.81 2.02 -4.37
CA THR A 221 -7.62 3.36 -4.94
C THR A 221 -6.19 3.85 -4.78
N MET A 222 -5.57 3.61 -3.63
CA MET A 222 -4.16 3.97 -3.43
C MET A 222 -3.24 3.17 -4.35
N LEU A 223 -3.42 1.85 -4.47
CA LEU A 223 -2.62 1.03 -5.39
C LEU A 223 -2.75 1.50 -6.85
N HIS A 224 -3.98 1.79 -7.29
CA HIS A 224 -4.26 2.31 -8.63
C HIS A 224 -3.65 3.69 -8.89
N THR A 225 -3.72 4.60 -7.92
CA THR A 225 -3.22 5.98 -8.10
C THR A 225 -1.70 6.09 -8.08
N MET A 226 -0.98 5.08 -7.57
CA MET A 226 0.49 5.02 -7.60
C MET A 226 1.04 4.43 -8.90
N LEU A 227 0.19 3.98 -9.83
CA LEU A 227 0.65 3.45 -11.12
C LEU A 227 1.49 4.50 -11.86
N GLY A 228 2.70 4.11 -12.26
CA GLY A 228 3.65 4.96 -12.97
C GLY A 228 4.49 5.89 -12.09
N SER A 229 4.36 5.82 -10.77
CA SER A 229 5.28 6.49 -9.83
C SER A 229 6.30 5.51 -9.23
N LYS A 230 7.30 6.03 -8.50
CA LYS A 230 8.30 5.21 -7.80
C LYS A 230 7.71 4.41 -6.63
N GLU A 231 6.49 4.74 -6.20
CA GLU A 231 5.70 4.05 -5.17
C GLU A 231 4.81 2.93 -5.75
N SER A 232 4.80 2.75 -7.08
CA SER A 232 4.26 1.53 -7.66
C SER A 232 5.07 0.34 -7.15
N ILE A 233 4.40 -0.71 -6.69
CA ILE A 233 5.03 -1.90 -6.13
C ILE A 233 5.15 -2.98 -7.22
N ASP A 234 6.29 -3.68 -7.25
CA ASP A 234 6.41 -4.91 -8.02
C ASP A 234 5.65 -6.02 -7.29
N THR A 235 4.67 -6.62 -7.95
CA THR A 235 3.84 -7.69 -7.39
C THR A 235 4.27 -9.10 -7.82
N SER A 236 5.35 -9.21 -8.61
CA SER A 236 5.85 -10.47 -9.13
C SER A 236 6.25 -11.44 -8.01
N GLY A 237 5.64 -12.62 -8.00
CA GLY A 237 5.83 -13.65 -6.96
C GLY A 237 5.25 -13.29 -5.59
N LYS A 238 4.41 -12.25 -5.50
CA LYS A 238 3.82 -11.76 -4.24
C LYS A 238 2.36 -12.14 -4.10
N ILE A 239 1.85 -12.01 -2.88
CA ILE A 239 0.42 -12.10 -2.60
C ILE A 239 -0.10 -10.68 -2.41
N LEU A 240 -1.06 -10.27 -3.23
CA LEU A 240 -1.65 -8.94 -3.15
C LEU A 240 -2.84 -8.96 -2.20
N PHE A 241 -2.89 -8.01 -1.29
CA PHE A 241 -4.04 -7.69 -0.46
C PHE A 241 -4.73 -6.43 -0.99
N ILE A 242 -6.04 -6.50 -1.22
CA ILE A 242 -6.84 -5.33 -1.61
C ILE A 242 -8.05 -5.17 -0.70
N GLU A 243 -8.36 -3.92 -0.35
CA GLU A 243 -9.59 -3.50 0.32
C GLU A 243 -10.06 -2.16 -0.26
N GLU A 244 -11.35 -1.84 -0.15
CA GLU A 244 -11.87 -0.56 -0.64
C GLU A 244 -13.09 -0.07 0.14
N ILE A 245 -13.31 1.25 0.13
CA ILE A 245 -14.47 1.91 0.73
C ILE A 245 -15.10 2.95 -0.20
N GLY A 246 -16.42 2.97 -0.23
CA GLY A 246 -17.16 4.14 -0.70
C GLY A 246 -17.08 4.37 -2.20
N GLU A 247 -16.68 3.37 -2.97
CA GLU A 247 -16.53 3.47 -4.42
C GLU A 247 -17.72 2.90 -5.19
N TYR A 248 -17.83 3.30 -6.46
CA TYR A 248 -18.77 2.70 -7.40
C TYR A 248 -18.19 1.42 -8.00
N LYS A 249 -19.04 0.45 -8.38
CA LYS A 249 -18.54 -0.80 -9.02
C LYS A 249 -17.77 -0.54 -10.31
N TYR A 250 -18.23 0.41 -11.14
CA TYR A 250 -17.49 0.76 -12.37
C TYR A 250 -16.16 1.47 -12.08
N HIS A 251 -15.98 2.05 -10.88
CA HIS A 251 -14.67 2.54 -10.44
C HIS A 251 -13.76 1.38 -10.03
N ILE A 252 -14.27 0.40 -9.27
CA ILE A 252 -13.52 -0.82 -8.94
C ILE A 252 -13.02 -1.52 -10.19
N ASP A 253 -13.93 -1.78 -11.15
CA ASP A 253 -13.56 -2.40 -12.42
C ASP A 253 -12.48 -1.58 -13.13
N ARG A 254 -12.67 -0.26 -13.29
CA ARG A 254 -11.66 0.60 -13.92
C ARG A 254 -10.29 0.51 -13.24
N MET A 255 -10.25 0.47 -11.90
CA MET A 255 -9.00 0.33 -11.15
C MET A 255 -8.32 -1.01 -11.46
N LEU A 256 -9.07 -2.11 -11.43
CA LEU A 256 -8.57 -3.45 -11.75
C LEU A 256 -8.09 -3.53 -13.21
N GLN A 257 -8.84 -2.98 -14.17
CA GLN A 257 -8.44 -2.92 -15.58
C GLN A 257 -7.15 -2.11 -15.76
N SER A 258 -7.01 -0.97 -15.08
CA SER A 258 -5.79 -0.17 -15.11
C SER A 258 -4.58 -0.92 -14.54
N MET A 259 -4.74 -1.58 -13.39
CA MET A 259 -3.68 -2.37 -12.76
C MET A 259 -3.29 -3.59 -13.63
N LYS A 260 -4.27 -4.26 -14.23
CA LYS A 260 -4.07 -5.33 -15.22
C LYS A 260 -3.22 -4.86 -16.39
N ARG A 261 -3.58 -3.73 -16.99
CA ARG A 261 -2.81 -3.13 -18.09
C ARG A 261 -1.40 -2.66 -17.68
N ALA A 262 -1.17 -2.45 -16.39
CA ALA A 262 0.13 -2.10 -15.83
C ALA A 262 0.96 -3.32 -15.42
N GLY A 263 0.46 -4.54 -15.62
CA GLY A 263 1.17 -5.80 -15.35
C GLY A 263 1.14 -6.25 -13.89
N TYR A 264 0.30 -5.66 -13.03
CA TYR A 264 0.23 -6.01 -11.59
C TYR A 264 -0.17 -7.46 -11.32
N PHE A 265 -0.77 -8.15 -12.29
CA PHE A 265 -1.32 -9.49 -12.12
C PHE A 265 -0.55 -10.57 -12.90
N ASP A 266 0.41 -10.17 -13.75
CA ASP A 266 1.06 -11.07 -14.72
C ASP A 266 1.86 -12.20 -14.05
N ASP A 267 2.59 -11.87 -12.98
CA ASP A 267 3.36 -12.82 -12.18
C ASP A 267 2.87 -12.87 -10.71
N LEU A 268 1.60 -12.54 -10.45
CA LEU A 268 1.04 -12.53 -9.09
C LEU A 268 0.82 -13.97 -8.57
N ASN A 269 1.23 -14.23 -7.33
CA ASN A 269 1.11 -15.57 -6.71
C ASN A 269 -0.27 -15.83 -6.09
N GLY A 270 -0.99 -14.79 -5.67
CA GLY A 270 -2.33 -14.91 -5.07
C GLY A 270 -2.95 -13.56 -4.69
N LEU A 271 -4.26 -13.54 -4.51
CA LEU A 271 -5.03 -12.37 -4.10
C LEU A 271 -5.81 -12.64 -2.81
N VAL A 272 -5.69 -11.73 -1.85
CA VAL A 272 -6.49 -11.66 -0.62
C VAL A 272 -7.39 -10.44 -0.72
N VAL A 273 -8.70 -10.65 -0.73
CA VAL A 273 -9.69 -9.58 -0.77
C VAL A 273 -10.23 -9.35 0.65
N GLY A 274 -9.99 -8.14 1.14
CA GLY A 274 -10.51 -7.61 2.38
C GLY A 274 -11.93 -7.06 2.26
N ASP A 275 -12.25 -6.09 3.11
CA ASP A 275 -13.55 -5.44 3.10
C ASP A 275 -13.74 -4.60 1.83
N MET A 276 -14.90 -4.76 1.18
CA MET A 276 -15.40 -3.89 0.11
C MET A 276 -16.60 -3.10 0.62
N SER A 277 -16.32 -2.05 1.37
CA SER A 277 -17.27 -1.37 2.26
C SER A 277 -18.02 -0.22 1.61
N ARG A 278 -19.26 0.01 2.06
CA ARG A 278 -20.07 1.21 1.70
C ARG A 278 -20.14 1.50 0.20
N MET A 279 -20.16 0.45 -0.62
CA MET A 279 -20.20 0.56 -2.08
C MET A 279 -21.35 1.44 -2.54
N ARG A 280 -21.04 2.44 -3.38
CA ARG A 280 -22.01 3.34 -3.96
C ARG A 280 -22.79 2.64 -5.06
N LYS A 281 -24.05 3.05 -5.23
CA LYS A 281 -24.92 2.53 -6.30
C LYS A 281 -24.66 3.28 -7.59
N ASN A 282 -24.30 2.55 -8.65
CA ASN A 282 -24.21 3.11 -9.99
C ASN A 282 -25.59 3.61 -10.46
N THR A 283 -25.60 4.62 -11.34
CA THR A 283 -26.82 5.05 -12.05
C THR A 283 -27.33 3.94 -12.98
N THR A 284 -26.42 3.36 -13.77
CA THR A 284 -26.67 2.13 -14.54
C THR A 284 -26.22 0.92 -13.72
N LEU A 285 -27.14 -0.03 -13.50
CA LEU A 285 -26.84 -1.22 -12.71
C LEU A 285 -25.63 -1.97 -13.28
N TRP A 286 -24.71 -2.37 -12.40
CA TRP A 286 -23.56 -3.20 -12.79
C TRP A 286 -23.99 -4.63 -13.17
N GLY A 287 -24.97 -5.19 -12.47
CA GLY A 287 -25.54 -6.51 -12.76
C GLY A 287 -25.04 -7.64 -11.85
N THR A 288 -23.80 -7.60 -11.39
CA THR A 288 -23.21 -8.66 -10.52
C THR A 288 -22.73 -8.12 -9.17
N SER A 289 -22.31 -9.00 -8.25
CA SER A 289 -21.70 -8.62 -6.96
C SER A 289 -20.29 -8.01 -7.17
N VAL A 290 -19.68 -7.47 -6.11
CA VAL A 290 -18.30 -6.94 -6.21
C VAL A 290 -17.28 -8.07 -6.28
N GLU A 291 -17.57 -9.19 -5.63
CA GLU A 291 -16.76 -10.41 -5.69
C GLU A 291 -16.75 -10.99 -7.10
N GLN A 292 -17.92 -11.08 -7.74
CA GLN A 292 -18.01 -11.52 -9.13
C GLN A 292 -17.30 -10.55 -10.07
N LEU A 293 -17.44 -9.24 -9.87
CA LEU A 293 -16.70 -8.23 -10.64
C LEU A 293 -15.19 -8.46 -10.56
N ILE A 294 -14.64 -8.71 -9.37
CA ILE A 294 -13.21 -8.99 -9.19
C ILE A 294 -12.79 -10.25 -9.95
N LEU A 295 -13.61 -11.31 -9.89
CA LEU A 295 -13.35 -12.54 -10.64
C LEU A 295 -13.37 -12.31 -12.16
N ASP A 296 -14.37 -11.57 -12.65
CA ASP A 296 -14.54 -11.26 -14.07
C ASP A 296 -13.33 -10.44 -14.59
N ALA A 297 -12.88 -9.43 -13.83
CA ALA A 297 -11.73 -8.61 -14.20
C ALA A 297 -10.41 -9.42 -14.27
N LEU A 298 -10.32 -10.49 -13.48
CA LEU A 298 -9.13 -11.31 -13.31
C LEU A 298 -9.30 -12.72 -13.92
N GLU A 299 -10.23 -12.89 -14.86
CA GLU A 299 -10.55 -14.19 -15.46
C GLU A 299 -9.37 -14.82 -16.23
N ASP A 300 -8.50 -13.99 -16.80
CA ASP A 300 -7.32 -14.43 -17.57
C ASP A 300 -6.17 -14.97 -16.70
N TYR A 301 -6.32 -14.97 -15.37
CA TYR A 301 -5.28 -15.37 -14.43
C TYR A 301 -5.72 -16.57 -13.59
N ASP A 302 -4.76 -17.43 -13.21
CA ASP A 302 -5.03 -18.68 -12.50
C ASP A 302 -4.69 -18.66 -11.00
N PHE A 303 -4.09 -17.57 -10.48
CA PHE A 303 -3.66 -17.51 -9.08
C PHE A 303 -4.83 -17.63 -8.09
N PRO A 304 -4.62 -18.22 -6.89
CA PRO A 304 -5.67 -18.36 -5.89
C PRO A 304 -6.22 -17.00 -5.42
N ILE A 305 -7.53 -16.94 -5.19
CA ILE A 305 -8.23 -15.74 -4.71
C ILE A 305 -9.08 -16.12 -3.51
N THR A 306 -8.81 -15.51 -2.36
CA THR A 306 -9.65 -15.64 -1.16
C THR A 306 -10.36 -14.34 -0.82
N PHE A 307 -11.57 -14.46 -0.30
CA PHE A 307 -12.40 -13.36 0.18
C PHE A 307 -12.59 -13.45 1.70
N ASN A 308 -13.27 -12.44 2.26
CA ASN A 308 -13.64 -12.37 3.68
C ASN A 308 -12.44 -12.22 4.63
N MET A 309 -11.33 -11.62 4.18
CA MET A 309 -10.30 -11.17 5.11
C MET A 309 -10.86 -9.97 5.91
N PRO A 310 -10.98 -10.04 7.25
CA PRO A 310 -11.51 -8.94 8.05
C PRO A 310 -10.44 -7.84 8.21
N ALA A 311 -10.17 -7.12 7.14
CA ALA A 311 -9.21 -6.03 7.06
C ALA A 311 -9.69 -5.02 6.01
N GLY A 312 -9.72 -3.73 6.39
CA GLY A 312 -10.30 -2.67 5.59
C GLY A 312 -11.07 -1.65 6.42
N HIS A 313 -12.24 -1.23 5.94
CA HIS A 313 -12.99 -0.10 6.51
C HIS A 313 -14.25 -0.49 7.29
N GLU A 314 -14.42 -1.76 7.64
CA GLU A 314 -15.39 -2.18 8.64
C GLU A 314 -14.86 -2.03 10.08
N LYS A 315 -15.69 -2.35 11.07
CA LYS A 315 -15.29 -2.28 12.50
C LYS A 315 -14.19 -3.29 12.84
N ASP A 316 -14.27 -4.50 12.29
CA ASP A 316 -13.25 -5.53 12.46
C ASP A 316 -12.19 -5.33 11.36
N ASN A 317 -11.07 -4.69 11.73
CA ASN A 317 -9.92 -4.49 10.86
C ASN A 317 -8.66 -5.08 11.53
N ARG A 318 -8.35 -6.32 11.18
CA ARG A 318 -7.27 -7.10 11.77
C ARG A 318 -5.93 -6.80 11.11
N ALA A 319 -4.88 -6.86 11.91
CA ALA A 319 -3.56 -6.41 11.48
C ALA A 319 -2.88 -7.36 10.47
N LEU A 320 -2.32 -6.82 9.39
CA LEU A 320 -1.56 -7.57 8.39
C LEU A 320 -0.14 -7.01 8.28
N VAL A 321 0.86 -7.87 8.48
CA VAL A 321 2.27 -7.50 8.31
C VAL A 321 2.62 -7.48 6.83
N LEU A 322 2.68 -6.29 6.25
CA LEU A 322 3.02 -6.10 4.84
C LEU A 322 4.54 -6.27 4.65
N GLY A 323 4.91 -6.99 3.60
CA GLY A 323 6.27 -7.39 3.29
C GLY A 323 6.73 -8.69 3.97
N ARG A 324 5.87 -9.33 4.78
CA ARG A 324 6.16 -10.65 5.36
C ARG A 324 5.66 -11.74 4.44
N THR A 325 6.45 -12.79 4.24
CA THR A 325 6.03 -13.97 3.50
C THR A 325 4.93 -14.71 4.26
N LEU A 326 3.87 -15.09 3.56
CA LEU A 326 2.83 -15.97 4.10
C LEU A 326 2.52 -17.12 3.15
N GLU A 327 2.11 -18.25 3.72
CA GLU A 327 1.48 -19.35 3.00
C GLU A 327 -0.02 -19.09 2.92
N LEU A 328 -0.57 -19.09 1.70
CA LEU A 328 -1.99 -18.95 1.44
C LEU A 328 -2.54 -20.27 0.92
N LYS A 329 -3.53 -20.81 1.62
CA LYS A 329 -4.31 -21.97 1.16
C LYS A 329 -5.76 -21.55 1.00
N VAL A 330 -6.28 -21.63 -0.22
CA VAL A 330 -7.64 -21.23 -0.55
C VAL A 330 -8.48 -22.48 -0.82
N GLY A 331 -9.45 -22.73 0.04
CA GLY A 331 -10.47 -23.76 -0.13
C GLY A 331 -11.87 -23.16 -0.30
N LYS A 332 -12.83 -24.02 -0.67
CA LYS A 332 -14.24 -23.63 -0.83
C LYS A 332 -14.89 -23.28 0.51
N GLU A 333 -14.63 -24.07 1.54
CA GLU A 333 -15.24 -23.92 2.87
C GLU A 333 -14.43 -23.02 3.82
N GLN A 334 -13.12 -22.97 3.63
CA GLN A 334 -12.21 -22.16 4.43
C GLN A 334 -10.96 -21.80 3.65
N SER A 335 -10.31 -20.70 4.01
CA SER A 335 -8.96 -20.35 3.54
C SER A 335 -8.07 -20.06 4.74
N THR A 336 -6.76 -20.29 4.62
CA THR A 336 -5.80 -19.98 5.68
C THR A 336 -4.69 -19.08 5.18
N LEU A 337 -4.36 -18.06 5.96
CA LEU A 337 -3.18 -17.22 5.78
C LEU A 337 -2.25 -17.50 6.96
N LYS A 338 -1.05 -18.01 6.68
CA LYS A 338 -0.06 -18.32 7.70
C LYS A 338 1.22 -17.54 7.46
N PHE A 339 1.55 -16.58 8.33
CA PHE A 339 2.80 -15.85 8.23
C PHE A 339 3.97 -16.77 8.56
N SER A 340 5.00 -16.74 7.70
CA SER A 340 6.28 -17.41 7.95
C SER A 340 6.95 -16.85 9.21
N GLU A 341 7.73 -17.66 9.92
CA GLU A 341 8.45 -17.25 11.14
C GLU A 341 9.52 -16.16 10.92
#